data_AF-A0A257INS6-F1
#
_entry.id   AF-A0A257INS6-F1
#
_cell.length_a   1.000
_cell.length_b   1.000
_cell.length_c   1.000
_cell.angle_alpha   90.00
_cell.angle_beta   90.00
_cell.angle_gamma   90.00
#
_symmetry.space_group_name_H-M   'P 1'
#
loop_
_entity.id
_entity.type
_entity.pdbx_description
1 polymer ?
#
loop_
_entity_poly.entity_id
_entity_poly.type
_entity_poly.pdbx_seq_one_letter_code
_entity_poly.pdbx_strand_id
1 'polypeptide(L)' 'QPLGFLKTLEPNQKAILDKLQQSGGTLNLSDNSDPIEIQEVLEMSKKAFKKAIGVLYKDKKIIIKSDSIVLNQTSAEK' A
#
# COMPACT_ATOMS: atom_id res chain seq x y z
N GLN A 1 -10.19 -23.87 13.90
CA GLN A 1 -9.00 -23.87 13.01
C GLN A 1 -9.11 -22.71 12.02
N PRO A 2 -8.01 -22.02 11.62
CA PRO A 2 -6.76 -21.76 12.33
C PRO A 2 -6.60 -20.27 12.74
N LEU A 3 -5.58 -20.04 13.57
CA LEU A 3 -5.22 -18.84 14.30
C LEU A 3 -5.12 -17.56 13.44
N GLY A 4 -5.54 -16.45 14.06
CA GLY A 4 -5.44 -15.10 13.52
C GLY A 4 -4.06 -14.84 12.95
N PHE A 5 -4.04 -14.51 11.65
CA PHE A 5 -2.91 -13.89 10.97
C PHE A 5 -2.46 -12.71 11.81
N LEU A 6 -1.37 -12.94 12.54
CA LEU A 6 -0.72 -11.94 13.37
C LEU A 6 -0.52 -10.69 12.52
N LYS A 7 -0.99 -9.58 13.07
CA LYS A 7 -1.03 -8.24 12.49
C LYS A 7 0.39 -7.66 12.47
N THR A 8 1.34 -8.40 11.92
CA THR A 8 2.69 -7.94 11.67
C THR A 8 2.59 -7.03 10.46
N LEU A 9 2.81 -5.73 10.69
CA LEU A 9 2.96 -4.77 9.62
C LEU A 9 4.20 -5.18 8.82
N GLU A 10 4.00 -5.74 7.64
CA GLU A 10 5.11 -6.18 6.79
C GLU A 10 5.91 -4.94 6.37
N PRO A 11 7.24 -5.03 6.21
CA PRO A 11 8.07 -3.90 5.80
C PRO A 11 7.58 -3.22 4.52
N ASN A 12 7.01 -4.00 3.60
CA ASN A 12 6.43 -3.50 2.35
C ASN A 12 5.21 -2.59 2.57
N GLN A 13 4.38 -2.87 3.58
CA GLN A 13 3.20 -2.04 3.88
C GLN A 13 3.62 -0.68 4.40
N LYS A 14 4.63 -0.67 5.28
CA LYS A 14 5.23 0.56 5.80
C LYS A 14 5.85 1.39 4.67
N ALA A 15 6.64 0.76 3.79
CA ALA A 15 7.25 1.44 2.65
C ALA A 15 6.21 2.12 1.74
N ILE A 16 5.09 1.45 1.45
CA ILE A 16 3.99 2.03 0.66
C ILE A 16 3.38 3.24 1.38
N LEU A 17 3.14 3.14 2.69
CA LEU A 17 2.58 4.25 3.47
C LEU A 17 3.53 5.45 3.50
N ASP A 18 4.81 5.22 3.78
CA ASP A 18 5.85 6.26 3.76
C ASP A 18 5.93 6.93 2.39
N LYS A 19 5.93 6.15 1.29
CA LYS A 19 5.98 6.69 -0.07
C LYS A 19 4.73 7.49 -0.42
N LEU A 20 3.56 7.00 0.01
CA LEU A 20 2.31 7.73 -0.13
C LEU A 20 2.37 9.06 0.61
N GLN A 21 2.78 9.07 1.88
CA GLN A 21 2.91 10.29 2.68
C GLN A 21 3.88 11.29 2.03
N GLN A 22 5.03 10.82 1.55
CA GLN A 22 6.01 11.66 0.84
C GLN A 22 5.47 12.22 -0.48
N SER A 23 4.58 11.50 -1.16
CA SER A 23 3.97 11.92 -2.44
C SER A 23 2.70 12.78 -2.26
N GLY A 24 2.39 13.24 -1.04
CA GLY A 24 1.18 14.03 -0.76
C GLY A 24 -0.09 13.19 -0.59
N GLY A 25 0.07 11.91 -0.22
CA GLY A 25 -1.03 10.99 0.06
C GLY A 25 -1.63 10.34 -1.19
N THR A 26 -1.05 10.48 -2.38
CA THR A 26 -1.55 9.82 -3.60
C THR A 26 -0.39 9.33 -4.45
N LEU A 27 -0.51 8.12 -5.00
CA LEU A 27 0.40 7.57 -5.99
C LEU A 27 -0.40 7.13 -7.21
N ASN A 28 0.06 7.52 -8.40
CA ASN A 28 -0.49 7.07 -9.69
C ASN A 28 0.00 5.65 -10.03
N LEU A 29 -0.10 4.74 -9.06
CA LEU A 29 0.26 3.33 -9.20
C LEU A 29 -0.91 2.49 -8.69
N SER A 30 -1.30 1.48 -9.46
CA SER A 30 -2.33 0.50 -9.09
C SER A 30 -1.87 -0.92 -9.42
N ASP A 31 -2.70 -1.93 -9.16
CA ASP A 31 -2.34 -3.31 -9.51
C ASP A 31 -2.31 -3.58 -11.04
N ASN A 32 -2.88 -2.65 -11.81
CA ASN A 32 -2.80 -2.61 -13.26
C ASN A 32 -1.51 -1.95 -13.77
N SER A 33 -0.79 -1.20 -12.93
CA SER A 33 0.49 -0.60 -13.31
C SER A 33 1.53 -1.66 -13.68
N ASP A 34 2.49 -1.21 -14.48
CA ASP A 34 3.55 -2.07 -14.96
C ASP A 34 4.40 -2.59 -13.79
N PRO A 35 4.81 -3.88 -13.83
CA PRO A 35 5.66 -4.45 -12.79
C PRO A 35 6.96 -3.65 -12.60
N ILE A 36 7.46 -3.04 -13.68
CA ILE A 36 8.68 -2.22 -13.71
C ILE A 36 8.45 -0.94 -12.91
N GLU A 37 7.38 -0.18 -13.18
CA GLU A 37 7.08 1.05 -12.43
C GLU A 37 6.88 0.80 -10.94
N ILE A 38 6.15 -0.27 -10.59
CA ILE A 38 5.95 -0.66 -9.18
C ILE A 38 7.30 -0.96 -8.52
N GLN A 39 8.18 -1.67 -9.23
CA GLN A 39 9.51 -2.00 -8.71
C GLN A 39 10.42 -0.77 -8.61
N GLU A 40 10.37 0.17 -9.55
CA GLU A 40 11.19 1.38 -9.49
C GLU A 40 10.75 2.35 -8.39
N VAL A 41 9.43 2.50 -8.18
CA VAL A 41 8.90 3.48 -7.21
C VAL A 41 8.88 2.93 -5.78
N LEU A 42 8.60 1.64 -5.62
CA LEU A 42 8.36 0.99 -4.33
C LEU A 42 9.40 -0.09 -3.97
N GLU A 43 10.38 -0.34 -4.85
CA GLU A 43 11.45 -1.33 -4.68
C GLU A 43 10.94 -2.73 -4.30
N MET A 44 9.74 -3.07 -4.76
CA MET A 44 9.06 -4.31 -4.41
C MET A 44 8.42 -4.99 -5.62
N SER A 45 8.32 -6.32 -5.56
CA SER A 45 7.70 -7.10 -6.62
C SER A 45 6.17 -6.93 -6.63
N LYS A 46 5.55 -7.08 -7.82
CA LYS A 46 4.08 -7.03 -8.00
C LYS A 46 3.31 -7.95 -7.03
N LYS A 47 3.87 -9.11 -6.66
CA LYS A 47 3.30 -10.02 -5.63
C LYS A 47 3.29 -9.39 -4.23
N ALA A 48 4.39 -8.78 -3.82
CA ALA A 48 4.51 -8.10 -2.53
C ALA A 48 3.59 -6.87 -2.48
N PHE A 49 3.52 -6.11 -3.56
CA PHE A 49 2.62 -4.97 -3.70
C PHE A 49 1.15 -5.39 -3.53
N LYS A 50 0.65 -6.39 -4.30
CA LYS A 50 -0.75 -6.87 -4.16
C LYS A 50 -1.07 -7.34 -2.74
N LYS A 51 -0.14 -8.04 -2.08
CA LYS A 51 -0.30 -8.47 -0.68
C LYS A 51 -0.38 -7.26 0.26
N ALA A 52 0.52 -6.31 0.12
CA ALA A 52 0.61 -5.13 0.99
C ALA A 52 -0.61 -4.21 0.83
N ILE A 53 -0.99 -3.85 -0.41
CA ILE A 53 -2.18 -3.02 -0.66
C ILE A 53 -3.46 -3.72 -0.18
N GLY A 54 -3.57 -5.05 -0.35
CA GLY A 54 -4.73 -5.80 0.11
C GLY A 54 -4.89 -5.80 1.63
N VAL A 55 -3.78 -5.88 2.38
CA VAL A 55 -3.78 -5.73 3.84
C VAL A 55 -4.12 -4.29 4.25
N LEU A 56 -3.47 -3.30 3.65
CA LEU A 56 -3.70 -1.88 3.94
C LEU A 56 -5.13 -1.44 3.62
N TYR A 57 -5.73 -1.98 2.55
CA TYR A 57 -7.13 -1.77 2.20
C TYR A 57 -8.08 -2.37 3.23
N LYS A 58 -7.80 -3.61 3.69
CA LYS A 58 -8.56 -4.23 4.78
C LYS A 58 -8.47 -3.46 6.09
N ASP A 59 -7.31 -2.90 6.41
CA ASP A 59 -7.10 -2.01 7.57
C ASP A 59 -7.58 -0.57 7.31
N LYS A 60 -8.20 -0.29 6.15
CA LYS A 60 -8.69 1.04 5.74
C LYS A 60 -7.64 2.14 5.85
N LYS A 61 -6.36 1.81 5.64
CA LYS A 61 -5.23 2.74 5.63
C LYS A 61 -5.02 3.39 4.27
N ILE A 62 -5.44 2.72 3.19
CA ILE A 62 -5.37 3.21 1.81
C ILE A 62 -6.69 2.96 1.09
N ILE A 63 -6.94 3.74 0.06
CA ILE A 63 -8.01 3.58 -0.92
C ILE A 63 -7.35 3.17 -2.23
N ILE A 64 -7.74 2.01 -2.74
CA ILE A 64 -7.30 1.53 -4.05
C ILE A 64 -8.32 1.99 -5.08
N LYS A 65 -7.89 2.82 -6.04
CA LYS A 65 -8.65 3.16 -7.25
C LYS A 65 -8.12 2.34 -8.42
N SER A 66 -8.83 2.36 -9.55
CA SER A 66 -8.46 1.62 -10.76
C SER A 66 -7.07 1.98 -11.28
N ASP A 67 -6.68 3.26 -11.16
CA ASP A 67 -5.46 3.80 -11.76
C ASP A 67 -4.49 4.39 -10.73
N SER A 68 -4.88 4.48 -9.46
CA SER A 68 -4.08 5.10 -8.40
C SER A 68 -4.40 4.54 -7.03
N ILE A 69 -3.45 4.62 -6.11
CA ILE A 69 -3.66 4.38 -4.68
C ILE A 69 -3.60 5.71 -3.92
N VAL A 70 -4.55 5.90 -3.02
CA VAL A 70 -4.66 7.09 -2.18
C VAL A 70 -4.50 6.67 -0.74
N LEU A 71 -3.76 7.44 0.05
CA LEU A 71 -3.67 7.27 1.48
C LEU A 71 -5.00 7.65 2.11
N ASN A 72 -5.61 6.73 2.84
CA ASN A 72 -6.81 7.04 3.61
C ASN A 72 -6.36 7.73 4.90
N GLN A 73 -6.24 9.06 4.82
CA GLN A 73 -5.86 9.91 5.95
C GLN A 73 -7.01 10.01 6.96
N THR A 74 -7.27 8.92 7.67
CA THR A 74 -7.99 8.96 8.94
C THR A 74 -6.95 9.07 10.06
N SER A 75 -6.79 10.30 10.56
CA SER A 75 -6.23 10.62 11.87
C SER A 75 -4.70 10.59 12.02
N ALA A 76 -4.02 11.69 11.66
CA ALA A 76 -2.71 12.04 12.22
C ALA A 76 -2.46 13.57 12.17
N GLU A 77 -3.40 14.35 12.72
CA GLU A 77 -3.12 15.69 13.23
C GLU A 77 -3.78 15.80 14.61
N LYS A 78 -3.06 15.39 15.65
CA LYS A 78 -3.25 15.86 17.03
C LYS A 78 -1.95 15.72 17.81
#